data_AF-A0A535GRR0-F1
#
_entry.id   AF-A0A535GRR0-F1
#
_cell.length_a   1.000
_cell.length_b   1.000
_cell.length_c   1.000
_cell.angle_alpha   90.00
_cell.angle_beta   90.00
_cell.angle_gamma   90.00
#
_symmetry.space_group_name_H-M   'P 1'
#
loop_
_entity.id
_entity.type
_entity.pdbx_description
1 polymer ?
#
loop_
_entity_poly.entity_id
_entity_poly.type
_entity_poly.pdbx_seq_one_letter_code
_entity_poly.pdbx_strand_id
1 'polypeptide(L)'
;MTRGIAENIRGLSVAIAIAFLVTSAGVGYWTLVASDALASDPFNPRLVAAIRDRPRGKIVDTANNVLAQSVKTQDGWTRKYSDRSLAHVVGFASFKYGASGIEAAYADSLIGQDPGDPIATWRARYLGEHEEPGSVVLGIDPKVQKV
;
A
#
# COMPACT_ATOMS: atom_id res chain seq x y z
N MET A 1 -14.85 -56.80 -20.66
CA MET A 1 -15.63 -55.55 -20.56
C MET A 1 -14.82 -54.42 -21.19
N THR A 2 -14.94 -54.23 -22.50
CA THR A 2 -14.28 -53.13 -23.22
C THR A 2 -15.23 -51.94 -23.21
N ARG A 3 -15.02 -50.98 -22.30
CA ARG A 3 -15.71 -49.68 -22.37
C ARG A 3 -15.48 -49.08 -23.75
N GLY A 4 -16.54 -48.59 -24.39
CA GLY A 4 -16.44 -48.03 -25.73
C GLY A 4 -15.52 -46.81 -25.75
N ILE A 5 -14.80 -46.59 -26.85
CA ILE A 5 -13.87 -45.45 -27.01
C ILE A 5 -14.53 -44.12 -26.62
N ALA A 6 -15.82 -43.94 -26.94
CA ALA A 6 -16.60 -42.77 -26.59
C ALA A 6 -16.80 -42.56 -25.07
N GLU A 7 -16.92 -43.65 -24.28
CA GLU A 7 -16.99 -43.54 -22.81
C GLU A 7 -15.65 -43.13 -22.20
N ASN A 8 -14.54 -43.64 -22.74
CA ASN A 8 -13.20 -43.26 -22.28
C ASN A 8 -12.90 -41.79 -22.62
N ILE A 9 -13.30 -41.32 -23.81
CA ILE A 9 -13.19 -39.91 -24.18
C ILE A 9 -14.03 -39.03 -23.25
N ARG A 10 -15.29 -39.41 -22.98
CA ARG A 10 -16.16 -38.65 -22.05
C ARG A 10 -15.57 -38.60 -20.64
N GLY A 11 -15.02 -39.71 -20.15
CA GLY A 11 -14.35 -39.76 -18.85
C GLY A 11 -13.13 -38.85 -18.77
N LEU A 12 -12.29 -38.85 -19.82
CA LEU A 12 -11.11 -37.98 -19.90
C LEU A 12 -11.50 -36.49 -19.97
N SER A 13 -12.50 -36.14 -20.80
CA SER A 13 -12.98 -34.75 -20.90
C SER A 13 -13.52 -34.23 -19.56
N VAL A 14 -14.26 -35.06 -18.82
CA VAL A 14 -14.76 -34.70 -17.48
C VAL A 14 -13.60 -34.54 -16.49
N ALA A 15 -12.60 -35.44 -16.53
CA ALA A 15 -11.43 -35.34 -15.66
C ALA A 15 -10.64 -34.04 -15.90
N ILE A 16 -10.44 -33.66 -17.17
CA ILE A 16 -9.77 -32.41 -17.54
C ILE A 16 -10.61 -31.19 -17.10
N ALA A 17 -11.93 -31.22 -17.30
CA ALA A 17 -12.82 -30.14 -16.88
C ALA A 17 -12.79 -29.93 -15.36
N ILE A 18 -12.78 -31.02 -14.57
CA ILE A 18 -12.65 -30.95 -13.11
C ILE A 18 -11.29 -30.39 -12.71
N ALA A 19 -10.19 -30.88 -13.32
CA ALA A 19 -8.85 -30.36 -13.05
C ALA A 19 -8.75 -28.85 -13.34
N PHE A 20 -9.32 -28.40 -14.45
CA PHE A 20 -9.37 -26.99 -14.82
C PHE A 20 -10.20 -26.15 -13.83
N LEU A 21 -11.32 -26.70 -13.33
CA LEU A 21 -12.13 -26.03 -12.31
C LEU A 21 -11.38 -25.88 -10.99
N VAL A 22 -10.68 -26.93 -10.56
CA VAL A 22 -9.89 -26.92 -9.31
C VAL A 22 -8.75 -25.91 -9.40
N THR A 23 -8.00 -25.89 -10.52
CA THR A 23 -6.92 -24.91 -10.70
C THR A 23 -7.46 -23.48 -10.81
N SER A 24 -8.57 -23.26 -11.51
CA SER A 24 -9.21 -21.95 -11.61
C SER A 24 -9.69 -21.44 -10.25
N ALA A 25 -10.29 -22.30 -9.43
CA ALA A 25 -10.69 -21.95 -8.07
C ALA A 25 -9.48 -21.65 -7.18
N GLY A 26 -8.40 -22.43 -7.32
CA GLY A 26 -7.13 -22.17 -6.63
C GLY A 26 -6.56 -20.80 -6.98
N VAL A 27 -6.49 -20.45 -8.26
CA VAL A 27 -6.06 -19.12 -8.71
C VAL A 27 -6.98 -18.04 -8.17
N GLY A 28 -8.30 -18.22 -8.25
CA GLY A 28 -9.29 -17.27 -7.72
C GLY A 28 -9.13 -17.04 -6.21
N TYR A 29 -8.82 -18.07 -5.44
CA TYR A 29 -8.53 -17.93 -4.01
C TYR A 29 -7.29 -17.06 -3.76
N TRP A 30 -6.21 -17.33 -4.48
CA TRP A 30 -4.97 -16.55 -4.35
C TRP A 30 -5.11 -15.10 -4.82
N THR A 31 -5.95 -14.83 -5.83
CA THR A 31 -6.13 -13.48 -6.38
C THR A 31 -7.18 -12.65 -5.68
N LEU A 32 -8.18 -13.24 -5.03
CA LEU A 32 -9.29 -12.52 -4.39
C LEU A 32 -9.19 -12.48 -2.86
N VAL A 33 -8.66 -13.53 -2.24
CA VAL A 33 -8.62 -13.65 -0.77
C VAL A 33 -7.21 -13.40 -0.24
N ALA A 34 -6.20 -13.98 -0.88
CA ALA A 34 -4.81 -13.83 -0.43
C ALA A 34 -4.10 -12.59 -1.01
N SER A 35 -4.72 -11.88 -1.97
CA SER A 35 -4.14 -10.71 -2.61
C SER A 35 -3.84 -9.59 -1.62
N ASP A 36 -4.77 -9.31 -0.72
CA ASP A 36 -4.65 -8.21 0.23
C ASP A 36 -3.55 -8.49 1.25
N ALA A 37 -3.48 -9.72 1.76
CA ALA A 37 -2.43 -10.13 2.69
C ALA A 37 -1.03 -10.02 2.06
N LEU A 38 -0.85 -10.46 0.80
CA LEU A 38 0.44 -10.35 0.08
C LEU A 38 0.78 -8.93 -0.35
N ALA A 39 -0.22 -8.11 -0.68
CA ALA A 39 -0.02 -6.72 -1.04
C ALA A 39 0.38 -5.86 0.17
N SER A 40 -0.13 -6.20 1.35
CA SER A 40 0.15 -5.50 2.61
C SER A 40 1.46 -5.90 3.30
N ASP A 41 2.20 -6.88 2.76
CA ASP A 41 3.44 -7.34 3.39
C ASP A 41 4.47 -6.20 3.46
N PRO A 42 4.90 -5.78 4.67
CA PRO A 42 5.88 -4.71 4.84
C PRO A 42 7.23 -4.99 4.16
N PHE A 43 7.55 -6.25 3.91
CA PHE A 43 8.79 -6.68 3.27
C PHE A 43 8.66 -6.86 1.76
N ASN A 44 7.54 -6.47 1.15
CA ASN A 44 7.37 -6.57 -0.28
C ASN A 44 8.32 -5.60 -1.02
N PRO A 45 9.30 -6.10 -1.80
CA PRO A 45 10.28 -5.24 -2.46
C PRO A 45 9.65 -4.28 -3.48
N ARG A 46 8.49 -4.62 -4.07
CA ARG A 46 7.75 -3.68 -4.94
C ARG A 46 7.18 -2.51 -4.16
N LEU A 47 6.65 -2.77 -2.96
CA LEU A 47 6.13 -1.73 -2.09
C LEU A 47 7.25 -0.80 -1.62
N VAL A 48 8.39 -1.37 -1.21
CA VAL A 48 9.56 -0.59 -0.78
C VAL A 48 10.10 0.28 -1.93
N ALA A 49 10.23 -0.25 -3.15
CA ALA A 49 10.65 0.53 -4.31
C ALA A 49 9.66 1.67 -4.62
N ALA A 50 8.36 1.38 -4.62
CA ALA A 50 7.32 2.37 -4.88
C ALA A 50 7.27 3.49 -3.82
N ILE A 51 7.66 3.22 -2.57
CA ILE A 51 7.79 4.23 -1.51
C ILE A 51 9.11 5.01 -1.63
N ARG A 52 10.20 4.38 -2.09
CA ARG A 52 11.50 5.04 -2.28
C ARG A 52 11.55 6.01 -3.45
N ASP A 53 10.79 5.73 -4.50
CA ASP A 53 10.75 6.56 -5.71
C ASP A 53 9.87 7.80 -5.54
N ARG A 54 9.02 7.83 -4.50
CA ARG A 54 8.00 8.87 -4.33
C ARG A 54 8.18 9.68 -3.04
N PRO A 55 8.00 11.01 -3.10
CA PRO A 55 7.90 11.80 -1.89
C PRO A 55 6.60 11.48 -1.15
N ARG A 56 6.66 11.31 0.18
CA ARG A 56 5.45 11.32 1.03
C ARG A 56 5.04 12.76 1.30
N GLY A 57 3.74 13.00 1.40
CA GLY A 57 3.17 14.31 1.70
C GLY A 57 3.62 14.88 3.04
N LYS A 58 3.49 16.18 3.22
CA LYS A 58 3.95 16.87 4.43
C LYS A 58 2.95 16.69 5.56
N ILE A 59 3.46 16.51 6.78
CA ILE A 59 2.65 16.62 8.00
C ILE A 59 2.90 18.00 8.57
N VAL A 60 1.83 18.78 8.73
CA VAL A 60 1.86 20.13 9.26
C VAL A 60 0.95 20.24 10.47
N ASP A 61 1.24 21.19 11.34
CA ASP A 61 0.36 21.59 12.44
C ASP A 61 -0.63 22.70 11.98
N THR A 62 -1.67 22.97 12.78
CA THR A 62 -2.59 24.11 12.71
C THR A 62 -1.92 25.46 12.47
N ALA A 63 -0.73 25.70 13.03
CA ALA A 63 0.05 26.92 12.78
C ALA A 63 0.93 26.83 11.51
N ASN A 64 0.69 25.84 10.65
CA ASN A 64 1.40 25.55 9.41
C ASN A 64 2.89 25.22 9.58
N ASN A 65 3.30 24.82 10.78
CA ASN A 65 4.65 24.35 11.07
C ASN A 65 4.85 22.95 10.49
N VAL A 66 5.92 22.75 9.71
CA VAL A 66 6.23 21.43 9.14
C VAL A 66 6.79 20.52 10.22
N LEU A 67 6.08 19.44 10.51
CA LEU A 67 6.45 18.43 11.50
C LEU A 67 7.22 17.26 10.87
N ALA A 68 6.78 16.82 9.69
CA ALA A 68 7.45 15.80 8.90
C ALA A 68 7.44 16.16 7.41
N GLN A 69 8.57 15.98 6.75
CA GLN A 69 8.71 16.20 5.31
C GLN A 69 9.66 15.19 4.67
N SER A 70 9.42 14.88 3.39
CA SER A 70 10.32 14.05 2.59
C SER A 70 11.35 14.93 1.88
N VAL A 71 12.63 14.60 2.05
CA VAL A 71 13.76 15.30 1.44
C VAL A 71 14.45 14.35 0.46
N LYS A 72 14.76 14.83 -0.73
CA LYS A 72 15.49 14.06 -1.74
C LYS A 72 16.96 13.93 -1.34
N THR A 73 17.45 12.70 -1.25
CA THR A 73 18.84 12.32 -0.99
C THR A 73 19.41 11.63 -2.24
N GLN A 74 20.72 11.40 -2.29
CA GLN A 74 21.37 10.69 -3.42
C GLN A 74 20.78 9.28 -3.65
N ASP A 75 20.32 8.62 -2.59
CA ASP A 75 19.75 7.26 -2.63
C ASP A 75 18.22 7.21 -2.67
N GLY A 76 17.53 8.34 -2.88
CA GLY A 76 16.07 8.42 -2.95
C GLY A 76 15.45 9.38 -1.92
N TRP A 77 14.19 9.17 -1.57
CA TRP A 77 13.46 10.04 -0.62
C TRP A 77 13.64 9.59 0.84
N THR A 78 14.15 10.49 1.70
CA THR A 78 14.30 10.25 3.14
C THR A 78 13.31 11.12 3.93
N ARG A 79 12.68 10.55 4.96
CA ARG A 79 11.75 11.28 5.83
C ARG A 79 12.52 12.03 6.92
N LYS A 80 12.31 13.35 7.03
CA LYS A 80 12.90 14.23 8.05
C LYS A 80 11.82 14.74 8.99
N TYR A 81 12.05 14.60 10.29
CA TYR A 81 11.19 15.11 11.36
C TYR A 81 11.85 16.34 11.98
N SER A 82 11.09 17.42 12.16
CA SER A 82 11.59 18.67 12.73
C SER A 82 11.62 18.64 14.26
N ASP A 83 10.70 17.90 14.89
CA ASP A 83 10.54 17.86 16.33
C ASP A 83 10.54 16.43 16.88
N ARG A 84 11.47 16.13 17.80
CA ARG A 84 11.55 14.80 18.45
C ARG A 84 10.53 14.65 19.58
N SER A 85 10.06 15.74 20.18
CA SER A 85 9.07 15.67 21.28
C SER A 85 7.73 15.09 20.79
N LEU A 86 7.42 15.30 19.51
CA LEU A 86 6.21 14.82 18.84
C LEU A 86 6.36 13.41 18.25
N ALA A 87 7.51 12.75 18.43
CA ALA A 87 7.77 11.43 17.84
C ALA A 87 6.77 10.36 18.29
N HIS A 88 6.24 10.44 19.52
CA HIS A 88 5.23 9.50 20.00
C HIS A 88 3.87 9.65 19.30
N VAL A 89 3.54 10.87 18.86
CA VAL A 89 2.24 11.17 18.24
C VAL A 89 2.34 11.03 16.71
N VAL A 90 3.33 11.69 16.11
CA VAL A 90 3.60 11.60 14.66
C VAL A 90 4.01 10.17 14.28
N GLY A 91 4.75 9.51 15.17
CA GLY A 91 5.34 8.21 14.92
C GLY A 91 6.59 8.30 14.04
N PHE A 92 6.91 7.19 13.39
CA PHE A 92 7.98 7.10 12.42
C PHE A 92 7.51 6.35 11.18
N ALA A 93 8.16 6.59 10.05
CA ALA A 93 8.07 5.81 8.83
C ALA A 93 9.48 5.32 8.48
N SER A 94 9.68 4.00 8.53
CA SER A 94 10.93 3.34 8.22
C SER A 94 10.70 2.18 7.26
N PHE A 95 11.58 2.03 6.26
CA PHE A 95 11.52 0.90 5.34
C PHE A 95 11.77 -0.45 6.02
N LYS A 96 12.52 -0.46 7.14
CA LYS A 96 12.85 -1.70 7.86
C LYS A 96 11.83 -2.04 8.96
N TYR A 97 11.31 -1.01 9.62
CA TYR A 97 10.48 -1.17 10.82
C TYR A 97 9.00 -0.81 10.58
N GLY A 98 8.62 -0.46 9.35
CA GLY A 98 7.26 -0.04 9.01
C GLY A 98 6.95 1.40 9.44
N ALA A 99 5.67 1.72 9.49
CA ALA A 99 5.17 3.01 9.97
C ALA A 99 4.47 2.86 11.33
N SER A 100 4.41 3.94 12.12
CA SER A 100 3.69 4.00 13.39
C SER A 100 2.99 5.34 13.58
N GLY A 101 2.06 5.42 14.55
CA GLY A 101 1.36 6.65 14.90
C GLY A 101 0.56 7.22 13.72
N ILE A 102 0.64 8.54 13.54
CA ILE A 102 -0.04 9.25 12.45
C ILE A 102 0.51 8.84 11.07
N GLU A 103 1.81 8.56 10.95
CA GLU A 103 2.41 8.10 9.70
C GLU A 103 1.84 6.75 9.22
N ALA A 104 1.38 5.90 10.15
CA ALA A 104 0.66 4.65 9.83
C ALA A 104 -0.82 4.91 9.56
N ALA A 105 -1.48 5.70 10.40
CA ALA A 105 -2.92 5.97 10.30
C ALA A 105 -3.30 6.69 9.00
N TYR A 106 -2.44 7.59 8.50
CA TYR A 106 -2.65 8.35 7.27
C TYR A 106 -1.68 7.93 6.16
N ALA A 107 -1.19 6.69 6.18
CA ALA A 107 -0.22 6.21 5.21
C ALA A 107 -0.72 6.36 3.77
N ASP A 108 -1.99 6.08 3.53
CA ASP A 108 -2.65 6.08 2.23
C ASP A 108 -2.82 7.51 1.68
N SER A 109 -3.33 8.44 2.49
CA SER A 109 -3.41 9.87 2.10
C SER A 109 -2.03 10.48 1.85
N LEU A 110 -1.01 10.13 2.66
CA LEU A 110 0.36 10.64 2.52
C LEU A 110 1.06 10.17 1.24
N ILE A 111 0.58 9.10 0.59
CA ILE A 111 1.09 8.60 -0.69
C ILE A 111 0.19 8.97 -1.87
N GLY A 112 -0.86 9.78 -1.65
CA GLY A 112 -1.83 10.18 -2.67
C GLY A 112 -2.80 9.06 -3.08
N GLN A 113 -2.99 8.06 -2.22
CA GLN A 113 -4.01 7.02 -2.37
C GLN A 113 -5.14 7.27 -1.38
N ASP A 114 -5.83 8.41 -1.51
CA ASP A 114 -6.92 8.70 -0.60
C ASP A 114 -8.10 7.73 -0.85
N PRO A 115 -8.59 6.99 0.18
CA PRO A 115 -9.78 6.16 0.05
C PRO A 115 -11.03 6.95 -0.40
N GLY A 116 -11.02 8.28 -0.20
CA GLY A 116 -12.09 9.18 -0.62
C GLY A 116 -12.16 9.42 -2.14
N ASP A 117 -11.11 9.12 -2.92
CA ASP A 117 -11.12 9.25 -4.38
C ASP A 117 -10.75 7.93 -5.11
N PRO A 118 -11.72 7.03 -5.30
CA PRO A 118 -11.51 5.78 -6.03
C PRO A 118 -11.18 6.01 -7.52
N ILE A 119 -11.57 7.16 -8.09
CA ILE A 119 -11.34 7.49 -9.51
C ILE A 119 -9.88 7.90 -9.71
N ALA A 120 -9.31 8.71 -8.81
CA ALA A 120 -7.89 9.06 -8.82
C ALA A 120 -7.01 7.81 -8.66
N THR A 121 -7.37 6.90 -7.74
CA THR A 121 -6.65 5.63 -7.55
C THR A 121 -6.65 4.76 -8.82
N TRP A 122 -7.77 4.71 -9.53
CA TRP A 122 -7.88 3.99 -10.80
C TRP A 122 -7.04 4.64 -11.90
N ARG A 123 -7.09 5.98 -12.04
CA ARG A 123 -6.26 6.72 -13.01
C ARG A 123 -4.77 6.56 -12.73
N ALA A 124 -4.35 6.65 -11.48
CA ALA A 124 -2.95 6.41 -11.11
C ALA A 124 -2.49 4.98 -11.47
N ARG A 125 -3.36 3.98 -11.31
CA ARG A 125 -3.03 2.59 -11.63
C ARG A 125 -2.98 2.30 -13.13
N TYR A 126 -3.87 2.88 -13.93
CA TYR A 126 -4.03 2.53 -15.35
C TYR A 126 -3.46 3.58 -16.32
N LEU A 127 -3.58 4.87 -16.01
CA LEU A 127 -3.04 5.96 -16.83
C LEU A 127 -1.64 6.40 -16.37
N GLY A 128 -1.21 6.02 -15.16
CA GLY A 128 0.04 6.51 -14.59
C GLY A 128 0.01 8.02 -14.29
N GLU A 129 -1.18 8.62 -14.22
CA GLU A 129 -1.37 9.97 -13.71
C GLU A 129 -1.33 9.91 -12.19
N HIS A 130 -0.17 10.22 -11.62
CA HIS A 130 0.05 10.17 -10.19
C HIS A 130 -0.32 11.52 -9.58
N GLU A 131 -1.25 11.50 -8.64
CA GLU A 131 -1.65 12.69 -7.90
C GLU A 131 -0.53 13.16 -6.97
N GLU A 132 -0.44 14.46 -6.70
CA GLU A 132 0.55 14.98 -5.76
C GLU A 132 0.30 14.40 -4.35
N PRO A 133 1.36 14.09 -3.58
CA PRO A 133 1.20 13.50 -2.25
C PRO A 133 0.38 14.43 -1.33
N GLY A 134 -0.71 13.90 -0.75
CA GLY A 134 -1.59 14.66 0.13
C GLY A 134 -0.91 15.11 1.43
N SER A 135 -1.17 16.34 1.88
CA SER A 135 -0.69 16.84 3.17
C SER A 135 -1.71 16.58 4.28
N VAL A 136 -1.20 16.28 5.49
CA VAL A 136 -2.03 16.06 6.68
C VAL A 136 -1.83 17.22 7.64
N VAL A 137 -2.92 17.88 8.03
CA VAL A 137 -2.93 18.94 9.04
C VAL A 137 -3.34 18.35 10.38
N LEU A 138 -2.49 18.47 11.39
CA LEU A 138 -2.76 18.03 12.75
C LEU A 138 -3.37 19.16 13.57
N GLY A 139 -4.36 18.83 14.39
CA GLY A 139 -4.97 19.74 15.38
C GLY A 139 -4.11 20.01 16.62
N ILE A 140 -2.79 19.75 16.57
CA ILE A 140 -1.90 19.73 17.74
C ILE A 140 -0.98 20.94 17.73
N ASP A 141 -1.11 21.84 18.72
CA ASP A 141 -0.18 22.96 18.88
C ASP A 141 1.17 22.48 19.47
N PRO A 142 2.29 22.61 18.74
CA PRO A 142 3.62 22.20 19.19
C PRO A 142 4.13 23.03 20.37
N LYS A 143 3.58 24.23 20.63
CA LYS A 143 3.96 25.03 21.81
C LYS A 143 3.44 24.43 23.11
N VAL A 144 2.26 23.79 23.07
CA VAL A 144 1.66 23.14 24.24
C VAL A 144 2.33 21.79 24.52
N GLN A 145 2.82 21.10 23.48
CA GLN A 145 3.44 19.77 23.62
C GLN A 145 4.88 19.81 24.16
N LYS A 146 5.59 20.94 24.05
CA LYS A 146 6.99 21.07 24.49
C LYS A 146 7.19 21.27 26.00
N VAL A 147 6.11 21.34 26.76
CA VAL A 147 6.13 21.65 28.20
C VAL A 147 6.71 20.48 28.99
#